data_AF-A0A511FG36-F1
#
_entry.id   AF-A0A511FG36-F1
#
_cell.length_a   1.000
_cell.length_b   1.000
_cell.length_c   1.000
_cell.angle_alpha   90.00
_cell.angle_beta   90.00
_cell.angle_gamma   90.00
#
_symmetry.space_group_name_H-M   'P 1'
#
loop_
_entity.id
_entity.type
_entity.pdbx_description
1 polymer ?
#
loop_
_entity_poly.entity_id
_entity_poly.type
_entity_poly.pdbx_seq_one_letter_code
_entity_poly.pdbx_strand_id
1 'polypeptide(L)'
;MLDALQELTRLAVQAKTGDRSRLMLDIAGYRAARKAELVTVAERAIAEARESGTEVSLEPMNPFERKVVHDAVAAAGLSSDSEGIEPARYVVIKPAV
;
A
#
# COMPACT_ATOMS: atom_id res chain seq x y z
N MET A 1 13.18 -3.77 0.65
CA MET A 1 14.07 -4.92 0.98
C MET A 1 13.30 -6.23 1.13
N LEU A 2 12.22 -6.29 1.94
CA LEU A 2 11.42 -7.51 2.11
C LEU A 2 10.83 -8.05 0.80
N ASP A 3 10.32 -7.19 -0.09
CA ASP A 3 9.74 -7.63 -1.36
C ASP A 3 10.78 -8.24 -2.31
N ALA A 4 12.02 -7.74 -2.28
CA ALA A 4 13.13 -8.33 -3.05
C ALA A 4 13.48 -9.73 -2.52
N LEU A 5 13.52 -9.91 -1.19
CA LEU A 5 13.73 -11.21 -0.58
C LEU A 5 12.58 -12.18 -0.85
N GLN A 6 11.34 -11.68 -0.85
CA GLN A 6 10.18 -12.49 -1.22
C GLN A 6 10.28 -12.97 -2.67
N GLU A 7 10.66 -12.09 -3.59
CA GLU A 7 10.78 -12.44 -5.01
C GLU A 7 11.90 -13.45 -5.25
N LEU A 8 13.06 -13.27 -4.63
CA LEU A 8 14.15 -14.26 -4.68
C LEU A 8 13.71 -15.61 -4.12
N THR A 9 12.99 -15.61 -3.00
CA THR A 9 12.47 -16.84 -2.39
C THR A 9 11.45 -17.52 -3.31
N ARG A 10 10.56 -16.76 -3.93
CA ARG A 10 9.57 -17.25 -4.90
C ARG A 10 10.24 -17.92 -6.09
N LEU A 11 11.27 -17.29 -6.65
CA LEU A 11 12.04 -17.83 -7.77
C LEU A 11 12.82 -19.10 -7.36
N ALA A 12 13.43 -19.11 -6.18
CA ALA A 12 14.14 -20.28 -5.68
C ALA A 12 13.22 -21.50 -5.49
N VAL A 13 12.03 -21.29 -4.93
CA VAL A 13 11.02 -22.36 -4.77
C VAL A 13 10.52 -22.85 -6.12
N GLN A 14 10.24 -21.94 -7.05
CA GLN A 14 9.82 -22.32 -8.41
C GLN A 14 10.92 -23.13 -9.13
N ALA A 15 12.17 -22.70 -9.05
CA ALA A 15 13.30 -23.40 -9.66
C ALA A 15 13.50 -24.82 -9.12
N LYS A 16 13.15 -25.05 -7.85
CA LYS A 16 13.24 -26.39 -7.21
C LYS A 16 12.04 -27.28 -7.45
N THR A 17 10.84 -26.71 -7.51
CA THR A 17 9.59 -27.48 -7.55
C THR A 17 8.97 -27.58 -8.94
N GLY A 18 9.37 -26.72 -9.88
CA GLY A 18 8.73 -26.58 -11.19
C GLY A 18 7.42 -25.78 -11.16
N ASP A 19 6.78 -25.69 -10.00
CA ASP A 19 5.48 -25.05 -9.83
C ASP A 19 5.58 -23.65 -9.22
N ARG A 20 4.62 -22.79 -9.58
CA ARG A 20 4.45 -21.50 -8.91
C ARG A 20 3.74 -21.70 -7.57
N SER A 21 4.49 -21.58 -6.48
CA SER A 21 3.91 -21.52 -5.13
C SER A 21 3.40 -20.12 -4.76
N ARG A 22 2.22 -20.06 -4.14
CA ARG A 22 1.69 -18.86 -3.49
C ARG A 22 2.28 -18.76 -2.09
N LEU A 23 3.40 -18.05 -1.96
CA LEU A 23 4.10 -17.84 -0.69
C LEU A 23 4.24 -16.35 -0.38
N MET A 24 4.09 -16.00 0.89
CA MET A 24 4.32 -14.65 1.41
C MET A 24 5.42 -14.71 2.45
N LEU A 25 6.47 -13.90 2.25
CA LEU A 25 7.56 -13.75 3.19
C LEU A 25 7.19 -12.62 4.16
N ASP A 26 7.23 -12.94 5.44
CA ASP A 26 7.15 -11.96 6.52
C ASP A 26 8.30 -12.20 7.49
N ILE A 27 8.92 -11.12 7.95
CA ILE A 27 10.06 -11.16 8.86
C ILE A 27 9.66 -10.35 10.07
N ALA A 28 9.58 -11.01 11.23
CA ALA A 28 9.27 -10.38 12.52
C ALA A 28 8.01 -9.50 12.52
N GLY A 29 6.96 -9.86 11.76
CA GLY A 29 5.72 -9.08 11.71
C GLY A 29 5.81 -7.78 10.92
N TYR A 30 6.87 -7.59 10.12
CA TYR A 30 7.10 -6.37 9.34
C TYR A 30 5.88 -5.95 8.52
N ARG A 31 5.20 -6.91 7.86
CA ARG A 31 4.03 -6.58 7.05
C ARG A 31 2.87 -6.03 7.87
N ALA A 32 2.66 -6.56 9.08
CA ALA A 32 1.63 -6.07 10.00
C ALA A 32 1.98 -4.70 10.56
N ALA A 33 3.23 -4.49 11.00
CA ALA A 33 3.71 -3.20 11.48
C ALA A 33 3.60 -2.12 10.39
N ARG A 34 4.06 -2.42 9.17
CA ARG A 34 3.99 -1.50 8.04
C ARG A 34 2.55 -1.16 7.66
N LYS A 35 1.65 -2.15 7.71
CA LYS A 35 0.22 -1.91 7.49
C LYS A 35 -0.34 -0.94 8.54
N ALA A 36 -0.01 -1.12 9.82
CA ALA A 36 -0.46 -0.24 10.88
C ALA A 36 0.04 1.20 10.69
N GLU A 37 1.31 1.38 10.32
CA GLU A 37 1.88 2.70 9.98
C GLU A 37 1.11 3.36 8.83
N LEU A 38 0.85 2.63 7.75
CA LEU A 38 0.14 3.16 6.58
C LEU A 38 -1.30 3.53 6.88
N VAL A 39 -1.98 2.78 7.75
CA VAL A 39 -3.32 3.16 8.22
C VAL A 39 -3.27 4.48 8.97
N THR A 40 -2.32 4.68 9.87
CA THR A 40 -2.15 5.96 10.57
C THR A 40 -1.86 7.12 9.62
N VAL A 41 -1.04 6.90 8.58
CA VAL A 41 -0.78 7.92 7.55
C VAL A 41 -2.05 8.23 6.77
N ALA A 42 -2.81 7.22 6.36
CA ALA A 42 -4.06 7.38 5.66
C ALA A 42 -5.10 8.15 6.50
N GLU A 43 -5.26 7.80 7.77
CA GLU A 43 -6.19 8.48 8.69
C GLU A 43 -5.89 9.97 8.83
N ARG A 44 -4.60 10.33 8.94
CA ARG A 44 -4.18 11.73 8.99
C ARG A 44 -4.50 12.48 7.70
N ALA A 45 -4.20 11.87 6.56
CA ALA A 45 -4.48 12.48 5.25
C ALA A 45 -5.99 12.57 4.96
N ILE A 46 -6.79 11.62 5.44
CA ILE A 46 -8.26 11.67 5.37
C ILE A 46 -8.80 12.83 6.21
N ALA A 47 -8.28 13.01 7.44
CA ALA A 47 -8.68 14.12 8.30
C ALA A 47 -8.34 15.46 7.65
N GLU A 48 -7.13 15.59 7.10
CA GLU A 48 -6.68 16.77 6.36
C GLU A 48 -7.57 17.06 5.16
N ALA A 49 -7.85 16.07 4.31
CA ALA A 49 -8.72 16.24 3.14
C ALA A 49 -10.14 16.67 3.52
N ARG A 50 -10.67 16.17 4.64
CA ARG A 50 -11.99 16.57 5.16
C ARG A 50 -12.01 18.01 5.68
N GLU A 51 -10.94 18.43 6.35
CA GLU A 51 -10.84 19.76 6.95
C GLU A 51 -10.55 20.84 5.89
N SER A 52 -9.62 20.56 4.96
CA SER A 52 -9.24 21.49 3.90
C SER A 52 -10.28 21.57 2.78
N GLY A 53 -11.04 20.50 2.56
CA GLY A 53 -11.92 20.36 1.40
C GLY A 53 -11.14 20.25 0.08
N THR A 54 -9.84 19.94 0.14
CA THR A 54 -8.97 19.77 -1.04
C THR A 54 -8.42 18.36 -1.12
N GLU A 55 -7.97 17.97 -2.31
CA GLU A 55 -7.30 16.69 -2.51
C GLU A 55 -5.95 16.64 -1.76
N VAL A 56 -5.61 15.47 -1.22
CA VAL A 56 -4.34 15.23 -0.49
C VAL A 56 -3.58 14.10 -1.16
N SER A 57 -2.34 14.39 -1.56
CA SER A 57 -1.44 13.43 -2.20
C SER A 57 -0.46 12.85 -1.19
N LEU A 58 -0.34 11.53 -1.16
CA LEU A 58 0.63 10.82 -0.32
C LEU A 58 1.96 10.61 -1.04
N GLU A 59 2.98 10.19 -0.29
CA GLU A 59 4.26 9.77 -0.86
C GLU A 59 4.09 8.54 -1.78
N PRO A 60 4.96 8.38 -2.81
CA PRO A 60 5.00 7.17 -3.61
C PRO A 60 5.20 5.91 -2.77
N MET A 61 4.42 4.88 -3.07
CA MET A 61 4.42 3.64 -2.29
C MET A 61 4.11 2.46 -3.21
N ASN A 62 4.49 1.25 -2.81
CA ASN A 62 4.35 0.08 -3.66
C ASN A 62 2.87 -0.35 -3.82
N PRO A 63 2.52 -1.25 -4.77
CA PRO A 63 1.13 -1.65 -4.99
C PRO A 63 0.40 -2.20 -3.76
N PHE A 64 1.10 -2.92 -2.87
CA PHE A 64 0.51 -3.46 -1.64
C PHE A 64 0.16 -2.33 -0.66
N GLU A 65 1.09 -1.38 -0.48
CA GLU A 65 0.89 -0.22 0.38
C GLU A 65 -0.26 0.67 -0.14
N ARG A 66 -0.31 0.92 -1.46
CA ARG A 66 -1.43 1.64 -2.08
C ARG A 66 -2.76 0.96 -1.78
N LYS A 67 -2.84 -0.37 -1.86
CA LYS A 67 -4.05 -1.12 -1.56
C LYS A 67 -4.50 -0.93 -0.10
N VAL A 68 -3.57 -0.96 0.85
CA VAL A 68 -3.86 -0.69 2.26
C VAL A 68 -4.46 0.71 2.45
N VAL A 69 -3.88 1.72 1.81
CA VAL A 69 -4.39 3.09 1.89
C VAL A 69 -5.78 3.20 1.25
N HIS A 70 -5.97 2.66 0.04
CA HIS A 70 -7.28 2.66 -0.62
C HIS A 70 -8.37 2.01 0.24
N ASP A 71 -8.06 0.90 0.89
CA ASP A 71 -9.00 0.22 1.79
C ASP A 71 -9.35 1.08 3.02
N ALA A 72 -8.36 1.79 3.59
CA ALA A 72 -8.58 2.71 4.70
C ALA A 72 -9.44 3.93 4.30
N VAL A 73 -9.17 4.51 3.12
CA VAL A 73 -9.93 5.64 2.56
C VAL A 73 -11.38 5.23 2.29
N ALA A 74 -11.59 4.08 1.65
CA ALA A 74 -12.93 3.56 1.37
C ALA A 74 -13.71 3.26 2.66
N ALA A 75 -13.05 2.73 3.69
CA ALA A 75 -13.68 2.50 5.01
C ALA A 75 -14.11 3.81 5.69
N ALA A 76 -13.41 4.92 5.42
CA ALA A 76 -13.79 6.25 5.86
C ALA A 76 -14.87 6.90 4.98
N GLY A 77 -15.28 6.26 3.88
CA GLY A 77 -16.31 6.77 2.97
C GLY A 77 -15.84 7.89 2.02
N LEU A 78 -14.52 8.04 1.83
CA LEU A 78 -13.95 8.93 0.81
C LEU A 78 -13.58 8.12 -0.43
N SER A 79 -13.24 8.83 -1.51
CA SER A 79 -12.66 8.23 -2.72
C SER A 79 -11.16 8.50 -2.79
N SER A 80 -10.44 7.61 -3.44
CA SER A 80 -9.02 7.77 -3.72
C SER A 80 -8.66 7.21 -5.09
N ASP A 81 -7.66 7.83 -5.71
CA ASP A 81 -7.10 7.41 -7.00
C ASP A 81 -5.59 7.18 -6.88
N SER A 82 -5.03 6.38 -7.80
CA SER A 82 -3.58 6.18 -7.86
C SER A 82 -2.97 6.80 -9.09
N GLU A 83 -2.24 7.88 -8.88
CA GLU A 83 -1.59 8.69 -9.92
C GLU A 83 -0.08 8.45 -10.00
N GLY A 84 0.52 8.82 -11.13
CA GLY A 84 1.94 8.59 -11.42
C GLY A 84 2.24 7.23 -12.07
N ILE A 85 3.51 7.02 -12.37
CA ILE A 85 4.05 5.82 -13.03
C ILE A 85 5.00 5.12 -12.05
N GLU A 86 4.96 3.79 -12.00
CA GLU A 86 5.86 3.00 -11.15
C GLU A 86 7.33 3.35 -11.46
N PRO A 87 8.20 3.59 -10.46
CA PRO A 87 7.99 3.41 -9.01
C PRO A 87 7.43 4.65 -8.27
N ALA A 88 7.26 5.78 -8.96
CA ALA A 88 6.79 7.04 -8.40
C ALA A 88 5.25 7.14 -8.35
N ARG A 89 4.55 6.00 -8.26
CA ARG A 89 3.08 5.97 -8.25
C ARG A 89 2.56 6.06 -6.82
N TYR A 90 1.65 7.02 -6.57
CA TYR A 90 1.16 7.41 -5.25
C TYR A 90 -0.37 7.37 -5.19
N VAL A 91 -0.94 7.63 -4.00
CA VAL A 91 -2.40 7.72 -3.78
C VAL A 91 -2.79 9.17 -3.54
N VAL A 92 -3.87 9.59 -4.21
CA VAL A 92 -4.53 10.87 -4.01
C VAL A 92 -5.88 10.61 -3.36
N ILE A 93 -6.14 11.26 -2.22
CA ILE A 93 -7.39 11.18 -1.48
C ILE A 93 -8.25 12.37 -1.85
N LYS A 94 -9.50 12.13 -2.22
CA LYS A 94 -10.46 13.16 -2.63
C LYS A 94 -11.46 13.43 -1.50
N PRO A 95 -11.75 14.69 -1.18
CA PRO A 95 -12.76 15.04 -0.19
C PRO A 95 -14.14 14.53 -0.63
N ALA A 96 -14.99 14.20 0.33
CA ALA A 96 -16.40 13.93 0.05
C ALA A 96 -17.09 15.24 -0.37
N VAL A 97 -17.70 15.24 -1.55
CA VAL A 97 -18.46 16.37 -2.12
C VAL A 97 -19.74 16.60 -1.32
#